data_AF-A0A6A5HC04-F1
#
_entry.id   AF-A0A6A5HC04-F1
#
_cell.length_a   1.000
_cell.length_b   1.000
_cell.length_c   1.000
_cell.angle_alpha   90.00
_cell.angle_beta   90.00
_cell.angle_gamma   90.00
#
_symmetry.space_group_name_H-M   'P 1'
#
loop_
_entity.id
_entity.type
_entity.pdbx_description
1 polymer ?
#
loop_
_entity_poly.entity_id
_entity_poly.type
_entity_poly.pdbx_seq_one_letter_code
_entity_poly.pdbx_strand_id
1 'polypeptide(L)'
;MRYPTNLVCTVITPSSLPIQQVKIGSSIRAPDFPHAIAREAQILIINNNTNEIDSWTPILLNLTNQGVVLENENRLNPPNNYIDLIENWLQQGRPAGTTFSMGIKNEETVKQCLDILRQRQEILGSSEKQVQLRIDALLMLEVSYKMIKRRERLLREDQSKWWLRLAVVPGRYD
;
A
#
# COMPACT_ATOMS: atom_id res chain seq x y z
N MET A 1 -1.94 39.86 -31.24
CA MET A 1 -1.18 38.60 -31.15
C MET A 1 -1.74 37.79 -29.99
N ARG A 2 -2.39 36.66 -30.25
CA ARG A 2 -2.84 35.71 -29.22
C ARG A 2 -1.85 34.55 -29.23
N TYR A 3 -1.17 34.32 -28.11
CA TYR A 3 -0.37 33.12 -27.93
C TYR A 3 -1.31 31.91 -27.89
N PRO A 4 -1.05 30.82 -28.64
CA PRO A 4 -1.81 29.60 -28.49
C PRO A 4 -1.48 29.00 -27.12
N THR A 5 -2.54 28.79 -26.32
CA THR A 5 -2.54 27.97 -25.12
C THR A 5 -1.81 26.66 -25.40
N ASN A 6 -0.76 26.42 -24.62
CA ASN A 6 0.00 25.18 -24.61
C ASN A 6 -0.94 23.99 -24.65
N LEU A 7 -0.76 23.17 -25.69
CA LEU A 7 -1.24 21.80 -25.78
C LEU A 7 -0.73 21.04 -24.56
N VAL A 8 -1.51 21.00 -23.49
CA VAL A 8 -1.44 19.87 -22.56
C VAL A 8 -2.04 18.72 -23.35
N CYS A 9 -1.18 17.90 -23.97
CA CYS A 9 -1.59 16.63 -24.56
C CYS A 9 -2.42 15.87 -23.51
N THR A 10 -3.72 15.79 -23.71
CA THR A 10 -4.61 15.02 -22.85
C THR A 10 -4.39 13.56 -23.22
N VAL A 11 -3.38 12.94 -22.60
CA VAL A 11 -2.99 11.53 -22.82
C VAL A 11 -4.08 10.55 -22.35
N ILE A 12 -5.14 11.04 -21.71
CA ILE A 12 -6.24 10.26 -21.16
C ILE A 12 -7.51 10.58 -21.94
N THR A 13 -8.04 9.59 -22.65
CA THR A 13 -9.32 9.68 -23.36
C THR A 13 -10.43 9.05 -22.50
N PRO A 14 -11.72 9.38 -22.73
CA PRO A 14 -12.83 8.77 -21.98
C PRO A 14 -12.87 7.24 -22.04
N SER A 15 -12.37 6.64 -23.12
CA SER A 15 -12.24 5.19 -23.28
C SER A 15 -11.16 4.57 -22.37
N SER A 16 -10.27 5.37 -21.79
CA SER A 16 -9.26 4.93 -20.83
C SER A 16 -9.81 4.80 -19.40
N LEU A 17 -11.09 5.14 -19.17
CA LEU A 17 -11.73 5.10 -17.87
C LEU A 17 -12.55 3.80 -17.66
N PRO A 18 -12.53 3.23 -16.45
CA PRO A 18 -11.70 3.63 -15.31
C PRO A 18 -10.23 3.28 -15.56
N ILE A 19 -9.32 4.16 -15.14
CA ILE A 19 -7.89 3.91 -15.32
C ILE A 19 -7.51 2.72 -14.44
N GLN A 20 -6.98 1.67 -15.06
CA GLN A 20 -6.59 0.46 -14.34
C GLN A 20 -5.47 0.73 -13.34
N GLN A 21 -4.47 1.52 -13.75
CA GLN A 21 -3.29 1.77 -12.93
C GLN A 21 -2.73 3.16 -13.17
N VAL A 22 -2.42 3.85 -12.06
CA VAL A 22 -1.75 5.16 -12.09
C VAL A 22 -0.52 5.08 -11.21
N LYS A 23 0.61 5.59 -11.70
CA LYS A 23 1.82 5.80 -10.91
C LYS A 23 2.10 7.28 -10.80
N ILE A 24 2.24 7.76 -9.57
CA ILE A 24 2.61 9.16 -9.29
C ILE A 24 3.87 9.23 -8.43
N GLY A 25 4.68 10.26 -8.66
CA GLY A 25 5.61 10.72 -7.63
C GLY A 25 4.82 11.56 -6.63
N SER A 26 5.05 11.41 -5.33
CA SER A 26 4.33 12.19 -4.32
C SER A 26 5.18 12.42 -3.08
N SER A 27 4.83 13.46 -2.32
CA SER A 27 5.35 13.75 -0.98
C SER A 27 4.20 13.78 0.03
N ILE A 28 4.51 13.63 1.32
CA ILE A 28 3.56 13.78 2.43
C ILE A 28 3.09 15.23 2.55
N ARG A 29 3.99 16.19 2.31
CA ARG A 29 3.72 17.64 2.48
C ARG A 29 2.88 18.24 1.36
N ALA A 30 2.95 17.65 0.18
CA ALA A 30 2.12 17.98 -0.97
C ALA A 30 1.69 16.64 -1.59
N PRO A 31 0.63 16.02 -1.04
CA PRO A 31 0.10 14.80 -1.63
C PRO A 31 -0.51 15.14 -2.98
N ASP A 32 -0.10 14.44 -4.04
CA ASP A 32 -0.65 14.61 -5.39
C ASP A 32 -1.93 13.77 -5.62
N PHE A 33 -2.43 13.12 -4.57
CA PHE A 33 -3.69 12.37 -4.55
C PHE A 33 -5.00 13.15 -4.79
N PRO A 34 -5.09 14.50 -4.64
CA PRO A 34 -6.34 15.22 -4.89
C PRO A 34 -6.84 15.12 -6.33
N HIS A 35 -5.97 14.76 -7.28
CA HIS A 35 -6.36 14.63 -8.68
C HIS A 35 -7.32 13.44 -8.87
N ALA A 36 -8.49 13.67 -9.49
CA ALA A 36 -9.55 12.67 -9.67
C ALA A 36 -9.02 11.35 -10.25
N ILE A 37 -8.15 11.44 -11.26
CA ILE A 37 -7.41 10.29 -11.85
C ILE A 37 -6.75 9.39 -10.79
N ALA A 38 -6.04 9.95 -9.81
CA ALA A 38 -5.36 9.16 -8.78
C ALA A 38 -6.35 8.50 -7.82
N ARG A 39 -7.47 9.18 -7.51
CA ARG A 39 -8.52 8.65 -6.62
C ARG A 39 -9.37 7.56 -7.28
N GLU A 40 -9.64 7.70 -8.57
CA GLU A 40 -10.52 6.81 -9.33
C GLU A 40 -9.78 5.64 -9.97
N ALA A 41 -8.45 5.66 -9.98
CA ALA A 41 -7.65 4.55 -10.47
C ALA A 41 -7.93 3.28 -9.66
N GLN A 42 -8.05 2.14 -10.34
CA GLN A 42 -8.21 0.85 -9.65
C GLN A 42 -6.98 0.54 -8.80
N ILE A 43 -5.78 0.76 -9.35
CA ILE A 43 -4.49 0.58 -8.67
C ILE A 43 -3.71 1.91 -8.66
N LEU A 44 -3.35 2.37 -7.47
CA LEU A 44 -2.49 3.53 -7.27
C LEU A 44 -1.09 3.09 -6.82
N ILE A 45 -0.07 3.49 -7.59
CA ILE A 45 1.34 3.31 -7.22
C ILE A 45 1.92 4.67 -6.83
N ILE A 46 2.53 4.71 -5.66
CA ILE A 46 3.12 5.90 -5.05
C ILE A 46 4.64 5.71 -5.03
N ASN A 47 5.34 6.46 -5.87
CA ASN A 47 6.77 6.64 -5.79
C ASN A 47 7.07 7.78 -4.82
N ASN A 48 7.15 7.45 -3.53
CA ASN A 48 7.33 8.44 -2.47
C ASN A 48 8.79 8.91 -2.33
N ASN A 49 8.95 10.11 -1.79
CA ASN A 49 10.27 10.62 -1.42
C ASN A 49 10.79 9.86 -0.17
N THR A 50 11.87 9.09 -0.36
CA THR A 50 12.46 8.28 0.72
C THR A 50 13.09 9.10 1.84
N ASN A 51 13.34 10.40 1.62
CA ASN A 51 13.98 11.28 2.60
C ASN A 51 13.02 11.90 3.61
N GLU A 52 11.71 11.69 3.45
CA GLU A 52 10.70 12.25 4.35
C GLU A 52 10.78 11.64 5.75
N ILE A 53 10.41 12.44 6.75
CA ILE A 53 10.46 12.06 8.17
C ILE A 53 9.07 12.04 8.82
N ASP A 54 8.02 12.30 8.05
CA ASP A 54 6.62 12.30 8.52
C ASP A 54 5.97 10.94 8.22
N SER A 55 4.81 10.64 8.82
CA SER A 55 4.11 9.36 8.57
C SER A 55 3.23 9.41 7.34
N TRP A 56 3.32 8.37 6.51
CA TRP A 56 2.40 8.09 5.40
C TRP A 56 1.06 7.53 5.89
N THR A 57 0.98 7.00 7.11
CA THR A 57 -0.22 6.32 7.65
C THR A 57 -1.51 7.15 7.48
N PRO A 58 -1.58 8.45 7.83
CA PRO A 58 -2.81 9.23 7.68
C PRO A 58 -3.30 9.35 6.23
N ILE A 59 -2.37 9.43 5.28
CA ILE A 59 -2.70 9.50 3.85
C ILE A 59 -3.24 8.15 3.39
N LEU A 60 -2.53 7.06 3.72
CA LEU A 60 -2.87 5.71 3.30
C LEU A 60 -4.23 5.24 3.82
N LEU A 61 -4.59 5.62 5.05
CA LEU A 61 -5.90 5.32 5.65
C LEU A 61 -7.08 5.91 4.87
N ASN A 62 -6.86 7.06 4.21
CA ASN A 62 -7.90 7.80 3.48
C ASN A 62 -8.04 7.37 2.02
N LEU A 63 -7.16 6.48 1.51
CA LEU A 63 -7.24 6.01 0.13
C LEU A 63 -8.38 5.00 -0.04
N THR A 64 -9.12 5.14 -1.15
CA THR A 64 -10.27 4.30 -1.50
C THR A 64 -9.99 3.36 -2.67
N ASN A 65 -8.79 3.42 -3.25
CA ASN A 65 -8.40 2.58 -4.38
C ASN A 65 -8.49 1.09 -3.99
N GLN A 66 -8.83 0.24 -4.96
CA GLN A 66 -8.85 -1.21 -4.74
C GLN A 66 -7.43 -1.74 -4.51
N GLY A 67 -6.43 -1.20 -5.20
CA GLY A 67 -5.02 -1.51 -5.01
C GLY A 67 -4.22 -0.27 -4.66
N VAL A 68 -3.38 -0.34 -3.63
CA VAL A 68 -2.41 0.72 -3.30
C VAL A 68 -1.01 0.11 -3.13
N VAL A 69 -0.02 0.74 -3.77
CA VAL A 69 1.38 0.35 -3.63
C VAL A 69 2.19 1.57 -3.21
N LEU A 70 2.77 1.54 -2.02
CA LEU A 70 3.78 2.50 -1.59
C LEU A 70 5.17 1.91 -1.84
N GLU A 71 5.91 2.46 -2.82
CA GLU A 71 7.13 1.80 -3.32
C GLU A 71 8.24 1.70 -2.29
N ASN A 72 8.34 2.66 -1.37
CA ASN A 72 9.43 2.69 -0.41
C ASN A 72 9.00 3.15 0.99
N GLU A 73 9.70 2.66 2.00
CA GLU A 73 9.71 3.26 3.33
C GLU A 73 10.54 4.56 3.32
N ASN A 74 10.07 5.57 4.02
CA ASN A 74 10.78 6.84 4.17
C ASN A 74 11.80 6.79 5.33
N ARG A 75 12.38 7.92 5.75
CA ARG A 75 13.39 8.00 6.82
C ARG A 75 12.80 8.08 8.22
N LEU A 76 11.47 8.05 8.35
CA LEU A 76 10.76 8.07 9.62
C LEU A 76 11.26 6.93 10.55
N ASN A 77 11.50 7.27 11.82
CA ASN A 77 11.86 6.32 12.88
C ASN A 77 11.15 6.73 14.20
N PRO A 78 10.29 5.88 14.79
CA PRO A 78 9.93 4.53 14.37
C PRO A 78 9.18 4.53 13.02
N PRO A 79 9.22 3.44 12.23
CA PRO A 79 8.57 3.36 10.92
C PRO A 79 7.05 3.65 10.94
N ASN A 80 6.45 3.75 9.75
CA ASN A 80 5.01 3.95 9.59
C ASN A 80 4.23 2.91 10.40
N ASN A 81 3.12 3.33 11.04
CA ASN A 81 2.34 2.44 11.87
C ASN A 81 1.50 1.48 11.00
N TYR A 82 2.05 0.29 10.77
CA TYR A 82 1.42 -0.77 9.98
C TYR A 82 0.24 -1.41 10.70
N ILE A 83 0.27 -1.42 12.04
CA ILE A 83 -0.82 -1.98 12.85
C ILE A 83 -2.07 -1.14 12.68
N ASP A 84 -1.98 0.19 12.77
CA ASP A 84 -3.13 1.09 12.56
C ASP A 84 -3.79 0.88 11.19
N LEU A 85 -2.98 0.66 10.15
CA LEU A 85 -3.48 0.42 8.80
C LEU A 85 -4.21 -0.93 8.70
N ILE A 86 -3.69 -1.98 9.33
CA ILE A 86 -4.31 -3.30 9.41
C ILE A 86 -5.61 -3.22 10.23
N GLU A 87 -5.59 -2.56 11.37
CA GLU A 87 -6.75 -2.40 12.25
C GLU A 87 -7.87 -1.62 11.58
N ASN A 88 -7.53 -0.53 10.90
CA ASN A 88 -8.50 0.20 10.11
C ASN A 88 -9.18 -0.69 9.07
N TRP A 89 -8.42 -1.57 8.41
CA TRP A 89 -8.98 -2.47 7.39
C TRP A 89 -9.87 -3.56 7.97
N LEU A 90 -9.49 -4.10 9.13
CA LEU A 90 -10.33 -5.05 9.89
C LEU A 90 -11.64 -4.38 10.33
N GLN A 91 -11.59 -3.14 10.82
CA GLN A 91 -12.77 -2.42 11.33
C GLN A 91 -13.69 -1.92 10.21
N GLN A 92 -13.14 -1.40 9.11
CA GLN A 92 -13.94 -0.83 8.02
C GLN A 92 -14.53 -1.89 7.09
N GLY A 93 -14.03 -3.13 7.11
CA GLY A 93 -14.52 -4.20 6.24
C GLY A 93 -14.29 -3.87 4.75
N ARG A 94 -13.02 -3.71 4.36
CA ARG A 94 -12.68 -3.42 2.95
C ARG A 94 -13.21 -4.52 2.01
N PRO A 95 -13.65 -4.20 0.79
CA PRO A 95 -14.18 -5.20 -0.15
C PRO A 95 -13.19 -6.32 -0.49
N ALA A 96 -13.73 -7.47 -0.89
CA ALA A 96 -12.92 -8.57 -1.41
C ALA A 96 -12.08 -8.12 -2.62
N GLY A 97 -10.82 -8.54 -2.66
CA GLY A 97 -9.87 -8.15 -3.70
C GLY A 97 -9.21 -6.79 -3.48
N THR A 98 -9.47 -6.10 -2.37
CA THR A 98 -8.69 -4.93 -1.97
C THR A 98 -7.28 -5.35 -1.53
N THR A 99 -6.26 -4.65 -1.98
CA THR A 99 -4.85 -4.95 -1.68
C THR A 99 -4.05 -3.70 -1.36
N PHE A 100 -3.14 -3.83 -0.40
CA PHE A 100 -2.13 -2.83 -0.09
C PHE A 100 -0.76 -3.49 -0.10
N SER A 101 0.23 -2.82 -0.66
CA SER A 101 1.63 -3.28 -0.64
C SER A 101 2.55 -2.13 -0.29
N MET A 102 3.55 -2.41 0.55
CA MET A 102 4.55 -1.42 0.93
C MET A 102 5.96 -1.99 0.91
N GLY A 103 6.88 -1.22 0.32
CA GLY A 103 8.30 -1.48 0.42
C GLY A 103 8.79 -1.16 1.83
N ILE A 104 9.46 -2.12 2.46
CA ILE A 104 10.03 -2.01 3.81
C ILE A 104 11.53 -2.29 3.79
N LYS A 105 12.30 -1.51 4.55
CA LYS A 105 13.77 -1.62 4.60
C LYS A 105 14.25 -2.76 5.50
N ASN A 106 13.64 -2.88 6.68
CA ASN A 106 14.06 -3.82 7.71
C ASN A 106 13.05 -4.98 7.85
N GLU A 107 13.53 -6.22 7.77
CA GLU A 107 12.69 -7.41 7.95
C GLU A 107 12.10 -7.47 9.37
N GLU A 108 12.88 -7.05 10.37
CA GLU A 108 12.53 -7.13 11.78
C GLU A 108 11.25 -6.35 12.09
N THR A 109 11.08 -5.17 11.48
CA THR A 109 9.86 -4.37 11.58
C THR A 109 8.61 -5.16 11.16
N VAL A 110 8.75 -5.97 10.09
CA VAL A 110 7.62 -6.76 9.57
C VAL A 110 7.38 -8.00 10.42
N LYS A 111 8.44 -8.62 10.93
CA LYS A 111 8.34 -9.75 11.86
C LYS A 111 7.60 -9.35 13.13
N GLN A 112 8.00 -8.23 13.75
CA GLN A 112 7.34 -7.66 14.91
C GLN A 112 5.86 -7.34 14.64
N CYS A 113 5.56 -6.78 13.47
CA CYS A 113 4.18 -6.57 13.04
C CYS A 113 3.39 -7.89 13.01
N LEU A 114 3.90 -8.93 12.35
CA LEU A 114 3.24 -10.23 12.31
C LEU A 114 3.11 -10.88 13.70
N ASP A 115 4.12 -10.75 14.57
CA ASP A 115 4.08 -11.27 15.94
C ASP A 115 2.96 -10.66 16.75
N ILE A 116 2.75 -9.34 16.64
CA ILE A 116 1.62 -8.65 17.27
C ILE A 116 0.30 -9.22 16.72
N LEU A 117 0.19 -9.41 15.40
CA LEU A 117 -1.04 -9.92 14.78
C LEU A 117 -1.33 -11.37 15.17
N ARG A 118 -0.32 -12.19 15.45
CA ARG A 118 -0.49 -13.59 15.90
C ARG A 118 -1.15 -13.71 17.26
N GLN A 119 -1.02 -12.69 18.11
CA GLN A 119 -1.62 -12.68 19.45
C GLN A 119 -3.09 -12.24 19.45
N ARG A 120 -3.65 -11.91 18.27
CA ARG A 120 -5.03 -11.44 18.13
C ARG A 120 -6.03 -12.59 18.17
N GLN A 121 -7.25 -12.29 18.62
CA GLN A 121 -8.33 -13.28 18.72
C GLN A 121 -8.91 -13.64 17.35
N GLU A 122 -8.78 -12.75 16.36
CA GLU A 122 -9.27 -12.95 15.00
C GLU A 122 -8.38 -13.89 14.17
N ILE A 123 -7.31 -14.45 14.74
CA ILE A 123 -6.38 -15.32 14.03
C ILE A 123 -7.07 -16.59 13.51
N LEU A 124 -6.91 -16.86 12.21
CA LEU A 124 -7.38 -18.09 11.56
C LEU A 124 -6.24 -19.05 11.26
N GLY A 125 -5.08 -18.49 10.93
CA GLY A 125 -3.91 -19.26 10.56
C GLY A 125 -2.68 -18.36 10.51
N SER A 126 -1.51 -18.96 10.70
CA SER A 126 -0.24 -18.26 10.56
C SER A 126 0.87 -19.20 10.08
N SER A 127 1.87 -18.59 9.46
CA SER A 127 3.17 -19.19 9.16
C SER A 127 4.26 -18.18 9.51
N GLU A 128 5.53 -18.51 9.28
CA GLU A 128 6.66 -17.60 9.54
C GLU A 128 6.46 -16.22 8.85
N LYS A 129 5.94 -16.20 7.62
CA LYS A 129 5.87 -14.98 6.78
C LYS A 129 4.47 -14.50 6.46
N GLN A 130 3.47 -15.05 7.16
CA GLN A 130 2.07 -14.77 6.88
C GLN A 130 1.20 -14.95 8.12
N VAL A 131 0.16 -14.14 8.20
CA VAL A 131 -0.93 -14.21 9.18
C VAL A 131 -2.26 -14.02 8.44
N GLN A 132 -3.27 -14.78 8.84
CA GLN A 132 -4.64 -14.68 8.32
C GLN A 132 -5.58 -14.32 9.47
N LEU A 133 -6.32 -13.23 9.32
CA LEU A 133 -7.22 -12.68 10.33
C LEU A 133 -8.65 -12.69 9.79
N ARG A 134 -9.62 -13.09 10.59
CA ARG A 134 -11.04 -13.03 10.25
C ARG A 134 -11.49 -11.57 10.20
N ILE A 135 -12.12 -11.17 9.10
CA ILE A 135 -12.86 -9.89 9.02
C ILE A 135 -14.32 -10.15 9.38
N ASP A 136 -14.95 -11.10 8.69
CA ASP A 136 -16.33 -11.52 8.93
C ASP A 136 -16.53 -13.00 8.56
N ALA A 137 -17.79 -13.43 8.38
CA ALA A 137 -18.12 -14.81 8.05
C ALA A 137 -17.61 -15.27 6.67
N LEU A 138 -17.45 -14.35 5.71
CA LEU A 138 -17.11 -14.60 4.31
C LEU A 138 -15.72 -14.10 3.92
N LEU A 139 -15.11 -13.21 4.71
CA LEU A 139 -13.88 -12.51 4.36
C LEU A 139 -12.80 -12.66 5.44
N MET A 140 -11.55 -12.74 4.97
CA MET A 140 -10.37 -12.70 5.82
C MET A 140 -9.32 -11.73 5.25
N LEU A 141 -8.53 -11.16 6.15
CA LEU A 141 -7.37 -10.35 5.84
C LEU A 141 -6.12 -11.22 5.88
N GLU A 142 -5.47 -11.34 4.74
CA GLU A 142 -4.15 -11.95 4.60
C GLU A 142 -3.07 -10.87 4.73
N VAL A 143 -2.22 -11.00 5.74
CA VAL A 143 -1.03 -10.16 5.93
C VAL A 143 0.20 -11.03 5.72
N SER A 144 1.04 -10.68 4.75
CA SER A 144 2.22 -11.47 4.40
C SER A 144 3.38 -10.59 3.98
N TYR A 145 4.59 -11.14 3.99
CA TYR A 145 5.73 -10.43 3.43
C TYR A 145 6.68 -11.31 2.63
N LYS A 146 7.38 -10.71 1.67
CA LYS A 146 8.35 -11.41 0.82
C LYS A 146 9.51 -10.51 0.43
N MET A 147 10.66 -11.11 0.16
CA MET A 147 11.84 -10.38 -0.33
C MET A 147 11.57 -9.78 -1.72
N ILE A 148 12.03 -8.56 -1.96
CA ILE A 148 11.98 -7.93 -3.27
C ILE A 148 13.13 -8.52 -4.12
N LYS A 149 12.79 -9.34 -5.12
CA LYS A 149 13.78 -9.84 -6.09
C LYS A 149 14.18 -8.69 -7.02
N ARG A 150 15.36 -8.09 -6.83
CA ARG A 150 15.95 -7.10 -7.76
C ARG A 150 17.20 -7.68 -8.43
N ARG A 151 17.36 -7.40 -9.72
CA ARG A 151 18.63 -7.66 -10.44
C ARG A 151 19.74 -6.81 -9.83
N GLU A 152 20.92 -7.38 -9.66
CA GLU A 152 22.09 -7.00 -8.83
C GLU A 152 22.72 -5.59 -9.05
N ARG A 153 22.01 -4.59 -9.57
CA ARG A 153 22.57 -3.23 -9.64
C ARG A 153 22.37 -2.50 -8.31
N LEU A 154 23.44 -2.46 -7.53
CA LEU A 154 23.71 -1.50 -6.44
C LEU A 154 22.49 -1.20 -5.55
N LEU A 155 22.21 -2.11 -4.61
CA LEU A 155 21.30 -1.84 -3.51
C LEU A 155 21.83 -0.62 -2.75
N ARG A 156 21.20 0.55 -2.92
CA ARG A 156 21.42 1.65 -1.99
C ARG A 156 20.85 1.22 -0.63
N GLU A 157 21.54 1.54 0.46
CA GLU A 157 21.13 1.16 1.82
C GLU A 157 19.71 1.67 2.19
N ASP A 158 19.26 2.74 1.54
CA ASP A 158 17.94 3.35 1.73
C ASP A 158 16.81 2.67 0.94
N GLN A 159 17.08 1.58 0.20
CA GLN A 159 16.05 0.89 -0.56
C GLN A 159 15.30 -0.15 0.26
N SER A 160 14.01 -0.26 -0.05
CA SER A 160 13.16 -1.32 0.48
C SER A 160 13.65 -2.68 -0.01
N LYS A 161 13.77 -3.63 0.93
CA LYS A 161 14.24 -5.00 0.71
C LYS A 161 13.10 -6.01 0.77
N TRP A 162 11.99 -5.64 1.38
CA TRP A 162 10.82 -6.49 1.60
C TRP A 162 9.55 -5.81 1.10
N TRP A 163 8.61 -6.62 0.61
CA TRP A 163 7.22 -6.21 0.40
C TRP A 163 6.40 -6.72 1.56
N LEU A 164 5.79 -5.83 2.34
CA LEU A 164 4.61 -6.16 3.13
C LEU A 164 3.39 -6.08 2.23
N ARG A 165 2.51 -7.07 2.31
CA ARG A 165 1.27 -7.14 1.55
C ARG A 165 0.11 -7.46 2.47
N LEU A 166 -0.94 -6.66 2.34
CA LEU A 166 -2.25 -6.89 2.92
C LEU A 166 -3.22 -7.18 1.79
N ALA A 167 -4.08 -8.18 1.95
CA ALA A 167 -5.10 -8.52 0.97
C ALA A 167 -6.37 -9.04 1.62
N VAL A 168 -7.51 -8.48 1.23
CA VAL A 168 -8.81 -9.02 1.58
C VAL A 168 -9.16 -10.12 0.61
N VAL A 169 -9.35 -11.33 1.13
CA VAL A 169 -9.66 -12.53 0.34
C VAL A 169 -10.89 -13.24 0.90
N PRO A 170 -11.62 -14.01 0.08
CA PRO A 170 -12.69 -14.87 0.58
C PRO A 170 -12.16 -15.84 1.64
N GLY A 171 -12.92 -16.01 2.71
CA GLY A 171 -12.69 -17.00 3.75
C GLY A 171 -12.66 -18.41 3.15
N ARG A 172 -11.72 -19.23 3.59
CA ARG A 172 -11.74 -20.65 3.27
C ARG A 172 -12.75 -21.30 4.23
N TYR A 173 -13.82 -21.82 3.67
CA TYR A 173 -14.68 -22.76 4.38
C TYR A 173 -13.99 -24.13 4.29
N ASP A 174 -13.64 -24.69 5.43
CA ASP A 174 -13.39 -26.13 5.58
C ASP A 174 -14.73 -26.86 5.79
#